data_AF-A0A936JH73-F1
#
_entry.id   AF-A0A936JH73-F1
#
_cell.length_a   1.000
_cell.length_b   1.000
_cell.length_c   1.000
_cell.angle_alpha   90.00
_cell.angle_beta   90.00
_cell.angle_gamma   90.00
#
_symmetry.space_group_name_H-M   'P 1'
#
loop_
_entity.id
_entity.type
_entity.pdbx_description
1 polymer ?
#
loop_
_entity_poly.entity_id
_entity_poly.type
_entity_poly.pdbx_seq_one_letter_code
_entity_poly.pdbx_strand_id
1 'polypeptide(L)'
;MSIADVSFLTSALTEFHASAVVDACTACSITPEQLDGIGFHGQTVWHAPKPTKKLYTKLGNTLQLTSGQTLAALLSTTVVSDFRSADVALGGQGAPLVPLFDSVFLRDSTRNVIALNIGGIANITLLPASKAEPVIAFDTGPGNVLIDASTTMFFGKNYDKNGSIAAAGRPIRTMLEQLKDHKFISQKPPKSTGREVFNKSWLEKRIRTTFQPSIPSEDVVRTITEFTSWSIAENIRLFADPTSKIIASGGGIHNKTLMQLLKNELPKASIITSDEIGINSDAKEALCFAFLAYRTLGGLTGNIPSVTGASREAILGSVSKV
;
A
#
# COMPACT_ATOMS: atom_id res chain seq x y z
N MET A 1 -23.93 -7.89 9.38
CA MET A 1 -22.98 -8.18 10.46
C MET A 1 -23.42 -7.38 11.68
N SER A 2 -23.72 -8.05 12.79
CA SER A 2 -24.12 -7.44 14.05
C SER A 2 -22.91 -6.91 14.84
N ILE A 3 -23.13 -6.10 15.88
CA ILE A 3 -22.04 -5.69 16.80
C ILE A 3 -21.42 -6.91 17.47
N ALA A 4 -22.24 -7.92 17.80
CA ALA A 4 -21.75 -9.18 18.35
C ALA A 4 -20.81 -9.88 17.36
N ASP A 5 -21.17 -9.94 16.08
CA ASP A 5 -20.32 -10.55 15.05
C ASP A 5 -18.97 -9.82 14.95
N VAL A 6 -18.96 -8.48 14.99
CA VAL A 6 -17.72 -7.69 14.97
C VAL A 6 -16.84 -8.01 16.19
N SER A 7 -17.45 -8.17 17.36
CA SER A 7 -16.75 -8.57 18.59
C SER A 7 -16.14 -9.97 18.45
N PHE A 8 -16.92 -10.96 18.02
CA PHE A 8 -16.43 -12.33 17.80
C PHE A 8 -15.31 -12.39 16.76
N LEU A 9 -15.46 -11.66 15.65
CA LEU A 9 -14.42 -11.57 14.61
C LEU A 9 -13.16 -10.90 15.14
N THR A 10 -13.26 -9.94 16.05
CA THR A 10 -12.08 -9.31 16.67
C THR A 10 -11.28 -10.32 17.48
N SER A 11 -11.96 -11.15 18.30
CA SER A 11 -11.31 -12.22 19.06
C SER A 11 -10.71 -13.28 18.15
N ALA A 12 -11.50 -13.81 17.21
CA ALA A 12 -11.04 -14.86 16.29
C ALA A 12 -9.84 -14.42 15.44
N LEU A 13 -9.85 -13.17 14.95
CA LEU A 13 -8.72 -12.61 14.22
C LEU A 13 -7.50 -12.44 15.12
N THR A 14 -7.69 -12.07 16.39
CA THR A 14 -6.59 -11.92 17.34
C THR A 14 -5.94 -13.27 17.65
N GLU A 15 -6.73 -14.31 17.86
CA GLU A 15 -6.23 -15.69 18.04
C GLU A 15 -5.45 -16.16 16.80
N PHE A 16 -5.98 -15.90 15.60
CA PHE A 16 -5.28 -16.22 14.36
C PHE A 16 -3.91 -15.51 14.26
N HIS A 17 -3.84 -14.23 14.65
CA HIS A 17 -2.57 -13.50 14.67
C HIS A 17 -1.64 -14.00 15.78
N ALA A 18 -2.16 -14.45 16.92
CA ALA A 18 -1.35 -15.07 17.96
C ALA A 18 -0.64 -16.31 17.44
N SER A 19 -1.35 -17.19 16.73
CA SER A 19 -0.76 -18.34 16.03
C SER A 19 0.30 -17.91 15.02
N ALA A 20 0.02 -16.89 14.20
CA ALA A 20 0.98 -16.39 13.22
C ALA A 20 2.27 -15.83 13.87
N VAL A 21 2.16 -15.18 15.04
CA VAL A 21 3.34 -14.72 15.79
C VAL A 21 4.13 -15.91 16.32
N VAL A 22 3.47 -16.92 16.89
CA VAL A 22 4.12 -18.15 17.37
C VAL A 22 4.85 -18.87 16.24
N ASP A 23 4.23 -19.01 15.06
CA ASP A 23 4.84 -19.62 13.88
C ASP A 23 6.08 -18.84 13.42
N ALA A 24 5.99 -17.50 13.39
CA ALA A 24 7.12 -16.64 13.02
C ALA A 24 8.28 -16.72 14.03
N CYS A 25 7.97 -16.75 15.33
CA CYS A 25 8.97 -16.92 16.39
C CYS A 25 9.65 -18.29 16.30
N THR A 26 8.85 -19.35 16.08
CA THR A 26 9.34 -20.73 15.90
C THR A 26 10.28 -20.82 14.70
N ALA A 27 9.93 -20.21 13.57
CA ALA A 27 10.78 -20.15 12.39
C ALA A 27 12.12 -19.44 12.64
N CYS A 28 12.16 -18.52 13.62
CA CYS A 28 13.36 -17.81 14.06
C CYS A 28 14.05 -18.46 15.27
N SER A 29 13.57 -19.61 15.75
CA SER A 29 14.07 -20.28 16.96
C SER A 29 14.04 -19.40 18.23
N ILE A 30 13.00 -18.57 18.37
CA ILE A 30 12.73 -17.76 19.57
C ILE A 30 11.31 -18.04 20.07
N THR A 31 11.00 -17.59 21.29
CA THR A 31 9.63 -17.58 21.83
C THR A 31 9.05 -16.16 21.83
N PRO A 32 7.71 -15.99 21.83
CA PRO A 32 7.10 -14.66 21.86
C PRO A 32 7.59 -13.79 23.03
N GLU A 33 7.81 -14.38 24.22
CA GLU A 33 8.26 -13.68 25.43
C GLU A 33 9.65 -13.05 25.30
N GLN A 34 10.43 -13.46 24.31
CA GLN A 34 11.74 -12.87 24.01
C GLN A 34 11.63 -11.58 23.19
N LEU A 35 10.43 -11.23 22.70
CA LEU A 35 10.19 -10.00 21.95
C LEU A 35 9.99 -8.82 22.92
N ASP A 36 10.66 -7.70 22.65
CA ASP A 36 10.42 -6.44 23.39
C ASP A 36 9.00 -5.89 23.14
N GLY A 37 8.43 -6.19 21.98
CA GLY A 37 7.03 -5.88 21.69
C GLY A 37 6.58 -6.27 20.29
N ILE A 38 5.26 -6.27 20.10
CA ILE A 38 4.59 -6.63 18.85
C ILE A 38 3.85 -5.43 18.29
N GLY A 39 4.04 -5.13 17.00
CA GLY A 39 3.21 -4.17 16.27
C GLY A 39 2.00 -4.83 15.63
N PHE A 40 0.81 -4.61 16.18
CA PHE A 40 -0.44 -5.22 15.73
C PHE A 40 -1.37 -4.22 15.07
N HIS A 41 -1.27 -4.09 13.74
CA HIS A 41 -2.19 -3.25 12.96
C HIS A 41 -3.63 -3.80 12.98
N GLY A 42 -3.77 -5.13 12.93
CA GLY A 42 -5.05 -5.84 12.75
C GLY A 42 -5.67 -5.68 11.37
N GLN A 43 -6.97 -5.94 11.29
CA GLN A 43 -7.72 -5.88 10.04
C GLN A 43 -8.57 -4.62 9.97
N THR A 44 -8.31 -3.75 8.98
CA THR A 44 -9.19 -2.61 8.74
C THR A 44 -10.55 -3.10 8.22
N VAL A 45 -11.62 -2.71 8.90
CA VAL A 45 -13.02 -2.99 8.50
C VAL A 45 -13.81 -1.71 8.21
N TRP A 46 -13.35 -0.58 8.73
CA TRP A 46 -13.94 0.72 8.43
C TRP A 46 -12.87 1.80 8.42
N HIS A 47 -12.96 2.74 7.48
CA HIS A 47 -12.02 3.86 7.39
C HIS A 47 -12.74 5.08 6.79
N ALA A 48 -13.03 6.06 7.63
CA ALA A 48 -13.69 7.32 7.28
C ALA A 48 -13.06 8.47 8.08
N PRO A 49 -11.80 8.84 7.79
CA PRO A 49 -11.05 9.80 8.60
C PRO A 49 -11.53 11.24 8.42
N LYS A 50 -12.27 11.55 7.36
CA LYS A 50 -12.89 12.86 7.18
C LYS A 50 -14.20 12.95 7.97
N PRO A 51 -14.48 14.08 8.63
CA PRO A 51 -15.78 14.37 9.21
C PRO A 51 -16.89 14.12 8.18
N THR A 52 -17.85 13.26 8.53
CA THR A 52 -19.06 13.11 7.72
C THR A 52 -20.17 13.97 8.32
N LYS A 53 -21.12 14.42 7.48
CA LYS A 53 -22.34 15.11 7.97
C LYS A 53 -23.32 14.14 8.68
N LYS A 54 -22.85 12.99 9.18
CA LYS A 54 -23.70 12.02 9.88
C LYS A 54 -24.04 12.55 11.27
N LEU A 55 -25.27 12.26 11.72
CA LEU A 55 -25.93 12.89 12.86
C LEU A 55 -25.22 12.75 14.23
N TYR A 56 -24.28 11.82 14.38
CA TYR A 56 -23.80 11.38 15.70
C TYR A 56 -22.40 11.85 16.08
N THR A 57 -21.58 12.33 15.14
CA THR A 57 -20.25 12.87 15.45
C THR A 57 -19.71 13.72 14.30
N LYS A 58 -18.86 14.70 14.64
CA LYS A 58 -18.08 15.50 13.69
C LYS A 58 -16.64 15.00 13.55
N LEU A 59 -16.26 13.95 14.26
CA LEU A 59 -14.91 13.38 14.21
C LEU A 59 -14.77 12.39 13.04
N GLY A 60 -13.55 12.29 12.52
CA GLY A 60 -13.13 11.16 11.69
C GLY A 60 -13.10 9.88 12.50
N ASN A 61 -13.23 8.73 11.83
CA ASN A 61 -13.09 7.43 12.47
C ASN A 61 -12.39 6.42 11.58
N THR A 62 -11.74 5.47 12.22
CA THR A 62 -11.09 4.31 11.63
C THR A 62 -11.32 3.15 12.57
N LEU A 63 -11.53 1.96 12.05
CA LEU A 63 -11.74 0.75 12.84
C LEU A 63 -10.89 -0.38 12.28
N GLN A 64 -9.92 -0.78 13.09
CA GLN A 64 -9.13 -1.98 12.92
C GLN A 64 -9.66 -3.00 13.94
N LEU A 65 -9.98 -4.22 13.50
CA LEU A 65 -10.26 -5.31 14.41
C LEU A 65 -8.93 -5.74 15.03
N THR A 66 -8.72 -5.32 16.27
CA THR A 66 -7.55 -5.63 17.10
C THR A 66 -7.99 -5.79 18.54
N SER A 67 -7.58 -6.85 19.23
CA SER A 67 -7.58 -6.89 20.68
C SER A 67 -6.13 -6.92 21.20
N GLY A 68 -5.55 -5.75 21.44
CA GLY A 68 -4.17 -5.62 21.92
C GLY A 68 -3.94 -6.32 23.26
N GLN A 69 -4.88 -6.15 24.21
CA GLN A 69 -4.79 -6.78 25.53
C GLN A 69 -4.93 -8.30 25.46
N THR A 70 -5.83 -8.82 24.62
CA THR A 70 -5.96 -10.28 24.42
C THR A 70 -4.69 -10.85 23.79
N LEU A 71 -4.14 -10.20 22.76
CA LEU A 71 -2.90 -10.67 22.12
C LEU A 71 -1.72 -10.63 23.11
N ALA A 72 -1.62 -9.58 23.91
CA ALA A 72 -0.59 -9.44 24.93
C ALA A 72 -0.66 -10.57 25.96
N ALA A 73 -1.86 -10.89 26.45
CA ALA A 73 -2.08 -11.99 27.39
C ALA A 73 -1.80 -13.37 26.77
N LEU A 74 -2.20 -13.60 25.52
CA LEU A 74 -1.96 -14.88 24.82
C LEU A 74 -0.48 -15.17 24.60
N LEU A 75 0.32 -14.13 24.37
CA LEU A 75 1.74 -14.24 23.99
C LEU A 75 2.70 -13.82 25.10
N SER A 76 2.18 -13.43 26.27
CA SER A 76 2.96 -12.86 27.38
C SER A 76 3.95 -11.77 26.92
N THR A 77 3.53 -10.93 25.97
CA THR A 77 4.38 -9.96 25.25
C THR A 77 3.68 -8.60 25.16
N THR A 78 4.42 -7.50 25.27
CA THR A 78 3.84 -6.15 25.09
C THR A 78 3.34 -5.98 23.65
N VAL A 79 2.13 -5.45 23.48
CA VAL A 79 1.53 -5.21 22.15
C VAL A 79 1.27 -3.72 21.97
N VAL A 80 1.66 -3.19 20.81
CA VAL A 80 1.23 -1.87 20.34
C VAL A 80 0.23 -2.08 19.21
N SER A 81 -1.01 -1.60 19.38
CA SER A 81 -2.07 -1.68 18.36
C SER A 81 -2.64 -0.30 18.04
N ASP A 82 -3.66 -0.21 17.18
CA ASP A 82 -4.42 1.04 16.94
C ASP A 82 -3.57 2.23 16.43
N PHE A 83 -2.66 1.98 15.50
CA PHE A 83 -1.72 2.99 14.99
C PHE A 83 -2.39 4.19 14.29
N ARG A 84 -3.61 4.03 13.78
CA ARG A 84 -4.25 5.06 12.94
C ARG A 84 -4.97 6.14 13.75
N SER A 85 -5.49 5.78 14.93
CA SER A 85 -6.44 6.63 15.65
C SER A 85 -5.84 7.95 16.11
N ALA A 86 -4.58 7.97 16.55
CA ALA A 86 -3.91 9.20 16.98
C ALA A 86 -3.75 10.22 15.83
N ASP A 87 -3.44 9.76 14.62
CA ASP A 87 -3.33 10.63 13.44
C ASP A 87 -4.70 11.18 13.03
N VAL A 88 -5.74 10.33 13.03
CA VAL A 88 -7.13 10.75 12.74
C VAL A 88 -7.64 11.75 13.78
N ALA A 89 -7.33 11.55 15.06
CA ALA A 89 -7.70 12.47 16.14
C ALA A 89 -7.07 13.87 15.96
N LEU A 90 -5.95 13.96 15.24
CA LEU A 90 -5.27 15.22 14.91
C LEU A 90 -5.70 15.81 13.56
N GLY A 91 -6.76 15.28 12.96
CA GLY A 91 -7.32 15.73 11.68
C GLY A 91 -6.67 15.11 10.45
N GLY A 92 -5.74 14.17 10.64
CA GLY A 92 -5.10 13.44 9.55
C GLY A 92 -5.99 12.35 8.97
N GLN A 93 -5.54 11.76 7.86
CA GLN A 93 -6.23 10.65 7.20
C GLN A 93 -6.04 9.31 7.91
N GLY A 94 -5.10 9.17 8.86
CA GLY A 94 -4.73 7.87 9.45
C GLY A 94 -4.01 6.93 8.49
N ALA A 95 -3.65 7.43 7.30
CA ALA A 95 -3.03 6.69 6.21
C ALA A 95 -2.44 7.66 5.17
N PRO A 96 -1.47 7.21 4.36
CA PRO A 96 -0.63 6.03 4.59
C PRO A 96 0.38 6.29 5.73
N LEU A 97 0.72 5.25 6.51
CA LEU A 97 1.73 5.35 7.59
C LEU A 97 3.14 4.89 7.15
N VAL A 98 3.21 4.07 6.10
CA VAL A 98 4.46 3.56 5.50
C VAL A 98 5.45 4.66 5.08
N PRO A 99 5.03 5.87 4.64
CA PRO A 99 5.97 6.93 4.30
C PRO A 99 6.96 7.31 5.40
N LEU A 100 6.61 7.14 6.68
CA LEU A 100 7.57 7.33 7.76
C LEU A 100 8.68 6.28 7.71
N PHE A 101 8.31 5.01 7.59
CA PHE A 101 9.27 3.91 7.41
C PHE A 101 10.16 4.17 6.18
N ASP A 102 9.55 4.48 5.02
CA ASP A 102 10.29 4.81 3.80
C ASP A 102 11.27 5.96 4.03
N SER A 103 10.85 7.02 4.72
CA SER A 103 11.69 8.19 4.97
C SER A 103 12.91 7.93 5.84
N VAL A 104 12.85 6.91 6.70
CA VAL A 104 13.94 6.51 7.60
C VAL A 104 14.86 5.51 6.93
N PHE A 105 14.32 4.52 6.23
CA PHE A 105 15.10 3.40 5.69
C PHE A 105 15.55 3.59 4.23
N LEU A 106 14.88 4.43 3.45
CA LEU A 106 15.12 4.55 2.00
C LEU A 106 15.71 5.89 1.57
N ARG A 107 15.69 6.91 2.42
CA ARG A 107 16.18 8.25 2.07
C ARG A 107 17.69 8.22 1.84
N ASP A 108 18.12 8.94 0.82
CA ASP A 108 19.52 9.19 0.49
C ASP A 108 19.87 10.66 0.80
N SER A 109 21.07 10.95 1.30
CA SER A 109 21.49 12.31 1.67
C SER A 109 21.92 13.16 0.47
N THR A 110 22.13 12.55 -0.70
CA THR A 110 22.72 13.18 -1.89
C THR A 110 21.74 13.33 -3.05
N ARG A 111 20.69 12.53 -3.09
CA ARG A 111 19.71 12.52 -4.20
C ARG A 111 18.30 12.19 -3.73
N ASN A 112 17.31 12.66 -4.49
CA ASN A 112 15.92 12.32 -4.25
C ASN A 112 15.67 10.83 -4.53
N VAL A 113 14.86 10.21 -3.67
CA VAL A 113 14.43 8.81 -3.77
C VAL A 113 12.91 8.77 -3.87
N ILE A 114 12.40 7.86 -4.70
CA ILE A 114 10.98 7.55 -4.81
C ILE A 114 10.78 6.14 -4.26
N ALA A 115 10.07 6.00 -3.15
CA ALA A 115 9.58 4.70 -2.72
C ALA A 115 8.29 4.41 -3.48
N LEU A 116 8.28 3.35 -4.29
CA LEU A 116 7.13 2.96 -5.10
C LEU A 116 6.53 1.67 -4.53
N ASN A 117 5.27 1.69 -4.12
CA ASN A 117 4.55 0.46 -3.77
C ASN A 117 3.58 0.07 -4.88
N ILE A 118 3.68 -1.16 -5.39
CA ILE A 118 2.79 -1.71 -6.42
C ILE A 118 1.90 -2.79 -5.77
N GLY A 119 0.90 -2.34 -5.02
CA GLY A 119 -0.16 -3.20 -4.47
C GLY A 119 -1.34 -3.32 -5.44
N GLY A 120 -2.56 -3.45 -4.93
CA GLY A 120 -3.76 -3.32 -5.76
C GLY A 120 -3.85 -1.94 -6.43
N ILE A 121 -3.54 -0.90 -5.66
CA ILE A 121 -3.29 0.48 -6.11
C ILE A 121 -1.80 0.75 -6.01
N ALA A 122 -1.24 1.45 -6.99
CA ALA A 122 0.16 1.85 -6.98
C ALA A 122 0.29 3.25 -6.36
N ASN A 123 1.21 3.42 -5.42
CA ASN A 123 1.47 4.69 -4.76
C ASN A 123 2.96 4.99 -4.68
N ILE A 124 3.29 6.27 -4.58
CA ILE A 124 4.66 6.72 -4.40
C ILE A 124 4.81 7.61 -3.17
N THR A 125 5.95 7.47 -2.51
CA THR A 125 6.46 8.40 -1.50
C THR A 125 7.69 9.10 -2.08
N LEU A 126 7.63 10.42 -2.20
CA LEU A 126 8.75 11.25 -2.59
C LEU A 126 9.59 11.55 -1.34
N LEU A 127 10.85 11.15 -1.39
CA LEU A 127 11.83 11.33 -0.32
C LEU A 127 12.93 12.29 -0.81
N PRO A 128 12.83 13.58 -0.48
CA PRO A 128 13.86 14.55 -0.85
C PRO A 128 15.21 14.23 -0.21
N ALA A 129 16.32 14.61 -0.84
CA ALA A 129 17.63 14.54 -0.20
C ALA A 129 17.70 15.48 1.02
N SER A 130 17.18 16.70 0.84
CA SER A 130 17.08 17.70 1.89
C SER A 130 15.95 17.39 2.86
N LYS A 131 16.25 17.34 4.16
CA LYS A 131 15.21 17.24 5.21
C LYS A 131 14.36 18.51 5.35
N ALA A 132 14.77 19.62 4.75
CA ALA A 132 13.97 20.85 4.72
C ALA A 132 12.77 20.74 3.77
N GLU A 133 12.82 19.84 2.80
CA GLU A 133 11.71 19.58 1.89
C GLU A 133 10.78 18.50 2.47
N PRO A 134 9.44 18.70 2.38
CA PRO A 134 8.48 17.79 2.96
C PRO A 134 8.45 16.46 2.20
N VAL A 135 8.19 15.38 2.94
CA VAL A 135 7.79 14.10 2.33
C VAL A 135 6.38 14.25 1.77
N ILE A 136 6.19 13.81 0.53
CA ILE A 136 4.89 13.83 -0.15
C ILE A 136 4.57 12.40 -0.56
N ALA A 137 3.34 11.95 -0.35
CA ALA A 137 2.89 10.64 -0.82
C ALA A 137 1.51 10.74 -1.48
N PHE A 138 1.29 9.94 -2.51
CA PHE A 138 0.01 9.90 -3.23
C PHE A 138 -0.12 8.64 -4.08
N ASP A 139 -1.36 8.31 -4.44
CA ASP A 139 -1.65 7.20 -5.36
C ASP A 139 -1.46 7.64 -6.80
N THR A 140 -0.74 6.83 -7.58
CA THR A 140 -0.49 7.07 -9.01
C THR A 140 -1.64 6.56 -9.88
N GLY A 141 -2.36 5.54 -9.41
CA GLY A 141 -3.42 4.87 -10.17
C GLY A 141 -3.48 3.38 -9.83
N PRO A 142 -4.01 2.53 -10.73
CA PRO A 142 -4.06 1.10 -10.48
C PRO A 142 -2.65 0.51 -10.41
N GLY A 143 -2.45 -0.44 -9.50
CA GLY A 143 -1.32 -1.36 -9.50
C GLY A 143 -1.75 -2.67 -10.14
N ASN A 144 -1.92 -3.70 -9.32
CA ASN A 144 -2.34 -5.04 -9.74
C ASN A 144 -3.86 -5.19 -9.87
N VAL A 145 -4.69 -4.31 -9.29
CA VAL A 145 -6.15 -4.54 -9.18
C VAL A 145 -6.83 -4.81 -10.52
N LEU A 146 -6.40 -4.12 -11.59
CA LEU A 146 -6.96 -4.31 -12.92
C LEU A 146 -6.30 -5.48 -13.67
N ILE A 147 -5.01 -5.73 -13.42
CA ILE A 147 -4.28 -6.86 -13.98
C ILE A 147 -4.94 -8.14 -13.46
N ASP A 148 -5.07 -8.29 -12.15
CA ASP A 148 -5.72 -9.42 -11.48
C ASP A 148 -7.16 -9.61 -11.98
N ALA A 149 -7.94 -8.53 -12.07
CA ALA A 149 -9.31 -8.59 -12.56
C ALA A 149 -9.38 -9.10 -14.02
N SER A 150 -8.48 -8.64 -14.89
CA SER A 150 -8.41 -9.12 -16.28
C SER A 150 -7.95 -10.57 -16.37
N THR A 151 -6.96 -10.96 -15.57
CA THR A 151 -6.46 -12.34 -15.51
C THR A 151 -7.52 -13.31 -15.00
N THR A 152 -8.28 -12.92 -13.97
CA THR A 152 -9.40 -13.73 -13.47
C THR A 152 -10.50 -13.85 -14.52
N MET A 153 -10.84 -12.74 -15.21
CA MET A 153 -11.90 -12.70 -16.20
C MET A 153 -11.64 -13.62 -17.40
N PHE A 154 -10.43 -13.62 -17.94
CA PHE A 154 -10.13 -14.34 -19.19
C PHE A 154 -9.47 -15.71 -18.98
N PHE A 155 -8.80 -15.93 -17.85
CA PHE A 155 -8.00 -17.13 -17.61
C PHE A 155 -8.38 -17.88 -16.34
N GLY A 156 -9.33 -17.38 -15.54
CA GLY A 156 -9.75 -18.01 -14.28
C GLY A 156 -8.66 -18.07 -13.21
N LYS A 157 -7.58 -17.27 -13.34
CA LYS A 157 -6.46 -17.21 -12.41
C LYS A 157 -6.52 -15.94 -11.56
N ASN A 158 -6.10 -16.04 -10.30
CA ASN A 158 -6.17 -14.92 -9.35
C ASN A 158 -5.27 -13.72 -9.73
N TYR A 159 -4.13 -13.97 -10.39
CA TYR A 159 -3.17 -12.96 -10.81
C TYR A 159 -2.30 -13.48 -11.97
N ASP A 160 -1.64 -12.57 -12.69
CA ASP A 160 -0.69 -12.91 -13.75
C ASP A 160 0.70 -13.24 -13.17
N LYS A 161 0.92 -14.53 -12.89
CA LYS A 161 2.19 -15.01 -12.31
C LYS A 161 3.39 -14.67 -13.21
N ASN A 162 4.33 -13.92 -12.64
CA ASN A 162 5.51 -13.37 -13.31
C ASN A 162 5.23 -12.41 -14.48
N GLY A 163 3.97 -12.03 -14.73
CA GLY A 163 3.61 -11.27 -15.92
C GLY A 163 3.60 -12.10 -17.21
N SER A 164 3.48 -13.42 -17.12
CA SER A 164 3.63 -14.34 -18.27
C SER A 164 2.51 -14.15 -19.30
N ILE A 165 1.29 -13.87 -18.86
CA ILE A 165 0.14 -13.65 -19.75
C ILE A 165 0.32 -12.30 -20.47
N ALA A 166 0.68 -11.24 -19.75
CA ALA A 166 0.98 -9.94 -20.34
C ALA A 166 2.19 -10.00 -21.31
N ALA A 167 3.16 -10.89 -21.07
CA ALA A 167 4.30 -11.07 -21.96
C ALA A 167 3.92 -11.68 -23.31
N ALA A 168 2.91 -12.56 -23.34
CA ALA A 168 2.43 -13.22 -24.55
C ALA A 168 1.56 -12.31 -25.43
N GLY A 169 0.97 -11.27 -24.84
CA GLY A 169 0.10 -10.32 -25.53
C GLY A 169 0.81 -9.14 -26.18
N ARG A 170 0.05 -8.39 -26.98
CA ARG A 170 0.42 -7.11 -27.59
C ARG A 170 -0.54 -6.02 -27.14
N PRO A 171 -0.08 -4.76 -26.96
CA PRO A 171 -0.96 -3.69 -26.52
C PRO A 171 -1.99 -3.33 -27.61
N ILE A 172 -3.26 -3.29 -27.20
CA ILE A 172 -4.38 -2.74 -27.97
C ILE A 172 -4.30 -1.22 -27.86
N ARG A 173 -3.67 -0.57 -28.84
CA ARG A 173 -3.35 0.88 -28.78
C ARG A 173 -4.57 1.76 -28.52
N THR A 174 -5.69 1.50 -29.18
CA THR A 174 -6.93 2.27 -29.00
C THR A 174 -7.46 2.20 -27.57
N MET A 175 -7.42 1.01 -26.95
CA MET A 175 -7.79 0.84 -25.56
C MET A 175 -6.80 1.55 -24.65
N LEU A 176 -5.48 1.39 -24.87
CA LEU A 176 -4.45 2.04 -24.06
C LEU A 176 -4.63 3.56 -24.01
N GLU A 177 -4.83 4.22 -25.15
CA GLU A 177 -5.02 5.69 -25.18
C GLU A 177 -6.29 6.11 -24.42
N GLN A 178 -7.40 5.36 -24.52
CA GLN A 178 -8.60 5.61 -23.70
C GLN A 178 -8.36 5.42 -22.19
N LEU A 179 -7.43 4.56 -21.78
CA LEU A 179 -7.04 4.41 -20.38
C LEU A 179 -6.24 5.63 -19.92
N LYS A 180 -5.32 6.10 -20.77
CA LYS A 180 -4.45 7.26 -20.48
C LYS A 180 -5.23 8.55 -20.24
N ASP A 181 -6.37 8.74 -20.91
CA ASP A 181 -7.25 9.90 -20.73
C ASP A 181 -7.96 9.99 -19.36
N HIS A 182 -7.71 9.04 -18.44
CA HIS A 182 -8.36 9.04 -17.14
C HIS A 182 -7.89 10.21 -16.27
N LYS A 183 -8.80 11.16 -15.98
CA LYS A 183 -8.52 12.42 -15.26
C LYS A 183 -7.80 12.26 -13.90
N PHE A 184 -7.98 11.14 -13.20
CA PHE A 184 -7.25 10.88 -11.94
C PHE A 184 -5.73 10.91 -12.12
N ILE A 185 -5.22 10.42 -13.26
CA ILE A 185 -3.77 10.31 -13.51
C ILE A 185 -3.12 11.70 -13.49
N SER A 186 -3.76 12.68 -14.12
CA SER A 186 -3.25 14.05 -14.23
C SER A 186 -3.64 14.98 -13.07
N GLN A 187 -4.42 14.50 -12.07
CA GLN A 187 -4.74 15.30 -10.88
C GLN A 187 -3.48 15.59 -10.06
N LYS A 188 -3.35 16.81 -9.54
CA LYS A 188 -2.25 17.20 -8.66
C LYS A 188 -2.39 16.53 -7.27
N PRO A 189 -1.29 16.11 -6.63
CA PRO A 189 -1.30 15.70 -5.22
C PRO A 189 -1.75 16.85 -4.28
N PRO A 190 -2.30 16.54 -3.08
CA PRO A 190 -2.54 15.20 -2.55
C PRO A 190 -3.72 14.50 -3.24
N LYS A 191 -3.55 13.22 -3.57
CA LYS A 191 -4.60 12.39 -4.18
C LYS A 191 -4.51 10.95 -3.72
N SER A 192 -5.66 10.31 -3.57
CA SER A 192 -5.78 8.89 -3.26
C SER A 192 -6.97 8.29 -4.03
N THR A 193 -6.91 6.99 -4.28
CA THR A 193 -7.91 6.21 -4.99
C THR A 193 -7.91 4.77 -4.49
N GLY A 194 -8.98 4.05 -4.78
CA GLY A 194 -9.13 2.64 -4.48
C GLY A 194 -9.99 1.91 -5.50
N ARG A 195 -10.61 0.83 -5.03
CA ARG A 195 -11.54 0.00 -5.79
C ARG A 195 -12.84 0.73 -6.13
N GLU A 196 -13.10 1.90 -5.55
CA GLU A 196 -14.23 2.74 -5.92
C GLU A 196 -14.04 3.41 -7.30
N VAL A 197 -12.80 3.60 -7.76
CA VAL A 197 -12.49 4.16 -9.09
C VAL A 197 -12.03 3.07 -10.05
N PHE A 198 -11.00 2.30 -9.67
CA PHE A 198 -10.39 1.27 -10.51
C PHE A 198 -10.87 -0.11 -10.07
N ASN A 199 -11.90 -0.64 -10.73
CA ASN A 199 -12.50 -1.94 -10.41
C ASN A 199 -12.91 -2.72 -11.64
N LYS A 200 -13.41 -3.94 -11.39
CA LYS A 200 -13.91 -4.87 -12.40
C LYS A 200 -14.96 -4.23 -13.32
N SER A 201 -15.94 -3.51 -12.78
CA SER A 201 -17.00 -2.89 -13.59
C SER A 201 -16.45 -1.79 -14.50
N TRP A 202 -15.53 -0.96 -13.99
CA TRP A 202 -14.82 0.04 -14.78
C TRP A 202 -14.05 -0.62 -15.93
N LEU A 203 -13.38 -1.75 -15.67
CA LEU A 203 -12.64 -2.52 -16.66
C LEU A 203 -13.56 -3.12 -17.72
N GLU A 204 -14.64 -3.80 -17.31
CA GLU A 204 -15.63 -4.42 -18.21
C GLU A 204 -16.23 -3.43 -19.19
N LYS A 205 -16.55 -2.20 -18.73
CA LYS A 205 -17.07 -1.14 -19.60
C LYS A 205 -16.08 -0.77 -20.72
N ARG A 206 -14.79 -0.74 -20.41
CA ARG A 206 -13.73 -0.40 -21.37
C ARG A 206 -13.48 -1.55 -22.33
N ILE A 207 -13.39 -2.78 -21.82
CA ILE A 207 -13.28 -3.99 -22.63
C ILE A 207 -14.44 -4.05 -23.63
N ARG A 208 -15.70 -3.87 -23.20
CA ARG A 208 -16.86 -3.94 -24.11
C ARG A 208 -16.83 -2.93 -25.26
N THR A 209 -16.16 -1.79 -25.08
CA THR A 209 -16.12 -0.73 -26.10
C THR A 209 -14.92 -0.83 -27.05
N THR A 210 -13.92 -1.66 -26.75
CA THR A 210 -12.69 -1.77 -27.55
C THR A 210 -12.32 -3.20 -27.94
N PHE A 211 -12.73 -4.19 -27.14
CA PHE A 211 -12.46 -5.59 -27.39
C PHE A 211 -13.42 -6.15 -28.45
N GLN A 212 -12.86 -6.92 -29.38
CA GLN A 212 -13.60 -7.71 -30.35
C GLN A 212 -13.26 -9.19 -30.11
N PRO A 213 -14.17 -10.14 -30.41
CA PRO A 213 -13.93 -11.57 -30.19
C PRO A 213 -12.67 -12.12 -30.90
N SER A 214 -12.17 -11.43 -31.92
CA SER A 214 -10.96 -11.76 -32.66
C SER A 214 -9.66 -11.36 -31.95
N ILE A 215 -9.73 -10.53 -30.91
CA ILE A 215 -8.56 -10.05 -30.17
C ILE A 215 -8.17 -11.11 -29.12
N PRO A 216 -6.89 -11.54 -29.06
CA PRO A 216 -6.41 -12.42 -28.00
C PRO A 216 -6.64 -11.83 -26.61
N SER A 217 -7.05 -12.66 -25.66
CA SER A 217 -7.27 -12.22 -24.27
C SER A 217 -5.98 -11.71 -23.61
N GLU A 218 -4.83 -12.26 -24.01
CA GLU A 218 -3.49 -11.84 -23.60
C GLU A 218 -3.25 -10.35 -23.93
N ASP A 219 -3.77 -9.86 -25.05
CA ASP A 219 -3.62 -8.47 -25.48
C ASP A 219 -4.32 -7.51 -24.52
N VAL A 220 -5.44 -7.92 -23.91
CA VAL A 220 -6.12 -7.13 -22.87
C VAL A 220 -5.25 -7.05 -21.62
N VAL A 221 -4.74 -8.18 -21.13
CA VAL A 221 -3.87 -8.23 -19.94
C VAL A 221 -2.59 -7.42 -20.17
N ARG A 222 -1.99 -7.52 -21.37
CA ARG A 222 -0.86 -6.69 -21.78
C ARG A 222 -1.22 -5.20 -21.76
N THR A 223 -2.34 -4.81 -22.36
CA THR A 223 -2.78 -3.40 -22.41
C THR A 223 -2.98 -2.80 -21.02
N ILE A 224 -3.59 -3.55 -20.11
CA ILE A 224 -3.78 -3.13 -18.72
C ILE A 224 -2.45 -3.03 -17.97
N THR A 225 -1.54 -3.98 -18.17
CA THR A 225 -0.20 -3.94 -17.57
C THR A 225 0.59 -2.72 -18.07
N GLU A 226 0.49 -2.41 -19.36
CA GLU A 226 1.11 -1.22 -19.97
C GLU A 226 0.51 0.07 -19.39
N PHE A 227 -0.82 0.12 -19.21
CA PHE A 227 -1.47 1.24 -18.54
C PHE A 227 -1.00 1.44 -17.09
N THR A 228 -0.85 0.38 -16.30
CA THR A 228 -0.29 0.46 -14.94
C THR A 228 1.13 1.06 -14.97
N SER A 229 2.02 0.56 -15.83
CA SER A 229 3.39 1.08 -15.94
C SER A 229 3.43 2.55 -16.37
N TRP A 230 2.63 2.91 -17.37
CA TRP A 230 2.52 4.27 -17.88
C TRP A 230 1.95 5.21 -16.81
N SER A 231 0.92 4.78 -16.07
CA SER A 231 0.29 5.57 -15.01
C SER A 231 1.28 5.94 -13.92
N ILE A 232 2.12 4.99 -13.50
CA ILE A 232 3.19 5.24 -12.52
C ILE A 232 4.21 6.23 -13.09
N ALA A 233 4.71 5.96 -14.31
CA ALA A 233 5.72 6.79 -14.94
C ALA A 233 5.24 8.22 -15.20
N GLU A 234 4.00 8.39 -15.63
CA GLU A 234 3.41 9.69 -15.91
C GLU A 234 3.28 10.53 -14.64
N ASN A 235 2.86 9.93 -13.53
CA ASN A 235 2.84 10.63 -12.24
C ASN A 235 4.25 11.05 -11.80
N ILE A 236 5.26 10.22 -12.06
CA ILE A 236 6.66 10.58 -11.76
C ILE A 236 7.12 11.74 -12.66
N ARG A 237 6.76 11.77 -13.95
CA ARG A 237 7.09 12.89 -14.85
C ARG A 237 6.41 14.20 -14.44
N LEU A 238 5.15 14.12 -14.01
CA LEU A 238 4.34 15.30 -13.68
C LEU A 238 4.68 15.89 -12.31
N PHE A 239 5.04 15.05 -11.34
CA PHE A 239 5.09 15.45 -9.92
C PHE A 239 6.39 15.08 -9.21
N ALA A 240 7.37 14.50 -9.92
CA ALA A 240 8.67 14.15 -9.39
C ALA A 240 9.78 14.33 -10.45
N ASP A 241 10.99 13.89 -10.14
CA ASP A 241 12.10 13.86 -11.09
C ASP A 241 12.19 12.46 -11.74
N PRO A 242 11.99 12.32 -13.07
CA PRO A 242 12.04 11.04 -13.78
C PRO A 242 13.46 10.43 -13.88
N THR A 243 14.48 11.08 -13.31
CA THR A 243 15.85 10.55 -13.15
C THR A 243 16.13 10.03 -11.74
N SER A 244 15.17 10.15 -10.82
CA SER A 244 15.31 9.74 -9.42
C SER A 244 15.65 8.26 -9.27
N LYS A 245 16.23 7.92 -8.11
CA LYS A 245 16.29 6.52 -7.67
C LYS A 245 14.88 6.08 -7.28
N ILE A 246 14.42 4.96 -7.81
CA ILE A 246 13.12 4.38 -7.49
C ILE A 246 13.38 3.05 -6.79
N ILE A 247 12.79 2.88 -5.61
CA ILE A 247 12.85 1.66 -4.81
C ILE A 247 11.44 1.08 -4.77
N ALA A 248 11.21 0.05 -5.58
CA ALA A 248 9.92 -0.58 -5.77
C ALA A 248 9.66 -1.70 -4.75
N SER A 249 8.46 -1.78 -4.21
CA SER A 249 7.99 -2.82 -3.28
C SER A 249 6.56 -3.24 -3.59
N GLY A 250 6.03 -4.20 -2.81
CA GLY A 250 4.69 -4.75 -2.98
C GLY A 250 4.62 -5.80 -4.10
N GLY A 251 3.51 -6.56 -4.14
CA GLY A 251 3.43 -7.76 -4.99
C GLY A 251 3.64 -7.54 -6.49
N GLY A 252 3.44 -6.31 -6.99
CA GLY A 252 3.66 -5.98 -8.39
C GLY A 252 5.13 -6.06 -8.85
N ILE A 253 6.11 -6.05 -7.93
CA ILE A 253 7.51 -6.23 -8.32
C ILE A 253 7.80 -7.64 -8.86
N HIS A 254 6.98 -8.62 -8.49
CA HIS A 254 7.08 -10.00 -8.97
C HIS A 254 6.60 -10.15 -10.43
N ASN A 255 5.88 -9.15 -10.95
CA ASN A 255 5.47 -9.11 -12.36
C ASN A 255 6.62 -8.56 -13.22
N LYS A 256 7.42 -9.46 -13.81
CA LYS A 256 8.60 -9.10 -14.61
C LYS A 256 8.25 -8.26 -15.83
N THR A 257 7.11 -8.52 -16.45
CA THR A 257 6.60 -7.74 -17.59
C THR A 257 6.29 -6.31 -17.17
N LEU A 258 5.59 -6.13 -16.05
CA LEU A 258 5.30 -4.80 -15.51
C LEU A 258 6.58 -4.02 -15.18
N MET A 259 7.53 -4.66 -14.49
CA MET A 259 8.79 -4.03 -14.13
C MET A 259 9.62 -3.66 -15.36
N GLN A 260 9.63 -4.48 -16.41
CA GLN A 260 10.29 -4.14 -17.67
C GLN A 260 9.62 -2.98 -18.39
N LEU A 261 8.28 -2.97 -18.46
CA LEU A 261 7.52 -1.86 -19.04
C LEU A 261 7.79 -0.56 -18.29
N LEU A 262 7.82 -0.59 -16.96
CA LEU A 262 8.13 0.58 -16.14
C LEU A 262 9.56 1.10 -16.38
N LYS A 263 10.56 0.21 -16.49
CA LYS A 263 11.94 0.58 -16.87
C LYS A 263 11.99 1.23 -18.25
N ASN A 264 11.19 0.76 -19.20
CA ASN A 264 11.11 1.34 -20.55
C ASN A 264 10.46 2.73 -20.53
N GLU A 265 9.46 2.96 -19.67
CA GLU A 265 8.81 4.26 -19.49
C GLU A 265 9.72 5.29 -18.81
N LEU A 266 10.63 4.85 -17.94
CA LEU A 266 11.56 5.69 -17.19
C LEU A 266 13.03 5.28 -17.42
N PRO A 267 13.55 5.40 -18.66
CA PRO A 267 14.86 4.85 -19.02
C PRO A 267 16.04 5.55 -18.32
N LYS A 268 15.81 6.75 -17.74
CA LYS A 268 16.81 7.51 -16.98
C LYS A 268 16.73 7.28 -15.48
N ALA A 269 15.68 6.64 -14.97
CA ALA A 269 15.54 6.33 -13.57
C ALA A 269 16.36 5.09 -13.20
N SER A 270 16.93 5.07 -11.99
CA SER A 270 17.49 3.86 -11.41
C SER A 270 16.38 3.13 -10.66
N ILE A 271 15.80 2.09 -11.27
CA ILE A 271 14.71 1.30 -10.66
C ILE A 271 15.27 0.01 -10.10
N ILE A 272 15.28 -0.07 -8.77
CA ILE A 272 15.63 -1.28 -7.99
C ILE A 272 14.44 -1.68 -7.13
N THR A 273 14.44 -2.90 -6.62
CA THR A 273 13.44 -3.36 -5.65
C THR A 273 13.91 -3.13 -4.21
N SER A 274 12.98 -3.17 -3.26
CA SER A 274 13.32 -3.18 -1.83
C SER A 274 14.12 -4.44 -1.45
N ASP A 275 13.89 -5.57 -2.15
CA ASP A 275 14.64 -6.81 -1.92
C ASP A 275 16.13 -6.64 -2.20
N GLU A 276 16.49 -5.90 -3.26
CA GLU A 276 17.87 -5.63 -3.65
C GLU A 276 18.66 -4.85 -2.59
N ILE A 277 17.97 -4.20 -1.64
CA ILE A 277 18.57 -3.48 -0.50
C ILE A 277 18.30 -4.15 0.85
N GLY A 278 17.84 -5.40 0.85
CA GLY A 278 17.63 -6.20 2.06
C GLY A 278 16.30 -5.95 2.78
N ILE A 279 15.37 -5.21 2.17
CA ILE A 279 14.01 -5.00 2.71
C ILE A 279 13.05 -5.85 1.89
N ASN A 280 12.72 -7.04 2.41
CA ASN A 280 11.79 -7.95 1.74
C ASN A 280 10.46 -7.24 1.41
N SER A 281 10.08 -7.22 0.14
CA SER A 281 8.92 -6.50 -0.40
C SER A 281 7.60 -6.98 0.17
N ASP A 282 7.49 -8.27 0.46
CA ASP A 282 6.30 -8.92 0.97
C ASP A 282 6.18 -8.71 2.49
N ALA A 283 7.31 -8.47 3.17
CA ALA A 283 7.36 -8.17 4.60
C ALA A 283 7.36 -6.66 4.92
N LYS A 284 7.54 -5.77 3.94
CA LYS A 284 7.77 -4.34 4.16
C LYS A 284 6.68 -3.67 5.01
N GLU A 285 5.41 -4.00 4.80
CA GLU A 285 4.32 -3.45 5.62
C GLU A 285 4.37 -3.99 7.06
N ALA A 286 4.67 -5.28 7.25
CA ALA A 286 4.85 -5.86 8.58
C ALA A 286 6.05 -5.24 9.31
N LEU A 287 7.17 -5.02 8.61
CA LEU A 287 8.34 -4.29 9.12
C LEU A 287 7.99 -2.85 9.49
N CYS A 288 7.13 -2.18 8.72
CA CYS A 288 6.64 -0.85 9.07
C CYS A 288 5.88 -0.87 10.40
N PHE A 289 5.02 -1.84 10.66
CA PHE A 289 4.28 -1.90 11.93
C PHE A 289 5.14 -2.33 13.11
N ALA A 290 6.12 -3.20 12.91
CA ALA A 290 7.15 -3.49 13.92
C ALA A 290 7.95 -2.22 14.26
N PHE A 291 8.35 -1.45 13.24
CA PHE A 291 9.04 -0.17 13.41
C PHE A 291 8.16 0.88 14.12
N LEU A 292 6.87 0.98 13.79
CA LEU A 292 5.96 1.88 14.49
C LEU A 292 5.79 1.47 15.95
N ALA A 293 5.69 0.19 16.26
CA ALA A 293 5.66 -0.29 17.64
C ALA A 293 6.92 0.07 18.41
N TYR A 294 8.10 -0.15 17.82
CA TYR A 294 9.38 0.30 18.38
C TYR A 294 9.38 1.80 18.70
N ARG A 295 8.89 2.63 17.77
CA ARG A 295 8.78 4.08 17.97
C ARG A 295 7.83 4.43 19.11
N THR A 296 6.66 3.80 19.17
CA THR A 296 5.69 4.00 20.25
C THR A 296 6.27 3.66 21.61
N LEU A 297 6.94 2.51 21.73
CA LEU A 297 7.58 2.06 22.97
C LEU A 297 8.74 2.98 23.37
N GLY A 298 9.45 3.56 22.40
CA GLY A 298 10.49 4.56 22.60
C GLY A 298 10.00 6.00 22.78
N GLY A 299 8.69 6.26 22.77
CA GLY A 299 8.14 7.61 22.90
C GLY A 299 8.38 8.52 21.68
N LEU A 300 8.60 7.94 20.50
CA LEU A 300 8.87 8.64 19.24
C LEU A 300 7.60 8.77 18.38
N THR A 301 7.51 9.84 17.60
CA THR A 301 6.36 10.14 16.72
C THR A 301 6.23 9.16 15.56
N GLY A 302 5.03 8.78 15.13
CA GLY A 302 4.78 7.73 14.12
C GLY A 302 4.12 8.19 12.82
N ASN A 303 3.78 9.47 12.66
CA ASN A 303 3.16 10.03 11.45
C ASN A 303 3.99 11.17 10.84
N ILE A 304 3.63 11.54 9.60
CA ILE A 304 4.17 12.71 8.91
C ILE A 304 3.01 13.65 8.53
N PRO A 305 2.91 14.87 9.11
CA PRO A 305 1.86 15.84 8.83
C PRO A 305 1.66 16.16 7.34
N SER A 306 2.75 16.33 6.59
CA SER A 306 2.69 16.62 5.15
C SER A 306 2.14 15.46 4.31
N VAL A 307 2.08 14.25 4.86
CA VAL A 307 1.53 13.05 4.23
C VAL A 307 0.08 12.85 4.62
N THR A 308 -0.22 12.83 5.92
CA THR A 308 -1.55 12.45 6.41
C THR A 308 -2.50 13.63 6.53
N GLY A 309 -1.99 14.86 6.57
CA GLY A 309 -2.78 16.07 6.86
C GLY A 309 -3.06 16.28 8.35
N ALA A 310 -2.45 15.49 9.24
CA ALA A 310 -2.53 15.74 10.67
C ALA A 310 -1.95 17.12 11.03
N SER A 311 -2.51 17.76 12.04
CA SER A 311 -2.07 19.09 12.50
C SER A 311 -0.64 19.13 13.06
N ARG A 312 -0.11 17.99 13.49
CA ARG A 312 1.26 17.83 14.02
C ARG A 312 1.67 16.37 14.04
N GLU A 313 2.96 16.14 14.28
CA GLU A 313 3.47 14.81 14.60
C GLU A 313 2.92 14.33 15.96
N ALA A 314 2.74 13.02 16.08
CA ALA A 314 2.26 12.35 17.27
C ALA A 314 2.81 10.94 17.40
N ILE A 315 2.94 10.49 18.65
CA ILE A 315 3.14 9.07 18.96
C ILE A 315 1.87 8.33 18.53
N LEU A 316 2.02 7.26 17.76
CA LEU A 316 0.91 6.45 17.27
C LEU A 316 0.73 5.21 18.13
N GLY A 317 -0.45 4.63 18.10
CA GLY A 317 -0.74 3.35 18.73
C GLY A 317 -1.04 3.41 20.23
N SER A 318 -1.60 2.32 20.73
CA SER A 318 -1.97 2.08 22.12
C SER A 318 -1.19 0.88 22.65
N VAL A 319 -0.61 1.03 23.84
CA VAL A 319 0.24 -0.01 24.46
C VAL A 319 -0.61 -0.88 25.39
N SER A 320 -0.64 -2.19 25.13
CA SER A 320 -1.20 -3.22 26.00
C SER A 320 -0.06 -4.01 26.64
N LYS A 321 -0.07 -4.08 27.97
CA LYS A 321 0.91 -4.82 28.77
C LYS A 321 0.24 -6.03 29.42
N VAL A 322 1.03 -7.06 29.70
CA VAL A 322 0.62 -8.24 30.49
C VAL A 322 0.42 -7.83 31.95
#